data_AF-A0A0B7BK55-F1
#
_entry.id   AF-A0A0B7BK55-F1
#
_cell.length_a   1.000
_cell.length_b   1.000
_cell.length_c   1.000
_cell.angle_alpha   90.00
_cell.angle_beta   90.00
_cell.angle_gamma   90.00
#
_symmetry.space_group_name_H-M   'P 1'
#
loop_
_entity.id
_entity.type
_entity.pdbx_description
1 polymer ?
#
loop_
_entity_poly.entity_id
_entity_poly.type
_entity_poly.pdbx_seq_one_letter_code
_entity_poly.pdbx_strand_id
1 'polypeptide(L)'
;MLKMFAASKSSLCLALCFAALSVLYYRYNDFESDDANSLEKNVIKSWANLISPPVKQFQKLAVGINSNIDIIVPGVALLKALSILPGEKKNHDALSSLDELQETFAHFFSKGSAAERSFMDKLVYQKIIKATETLNNIEHFVGGNAALMATKASNLFPNLKINFVGPVGPILENLMPKSVKIPKSSRIPQDEVHLIMEYKVGEKWGSTSAPVANRFITSHDISNAKIIMLEPFFESIAAFQPDLIVLSGLQIMDSQSPEFFHQRLDTVVSLLQQVPANVPVHLELASMANRDFVKHIIDKMFQHGATSVGLNEQELGLLSVVGNGPHQDLIPALSPKEDLSGKA
;
A
#
# COMPACT_ATOMS: atom_id res chain seq x y z
N MET A 1 -1.79 43.15 -52.54
CA MET A 1 -1.70 42.37 -53.79
C MET A 1 -0.90 41.10 -53.50
N LEU A 2 -1.54 40.06 -52.94
CA LEU A 2 -0.90 38.77 -52.68
C LEU A 2 -1.00 37.94 -53.96
N LYS A 3 0.14 37.64 -54.61
CA LYS A 3 0.18 36.62 -55.66
C LYS A 3 0.03 35.26 -54.98
N MET A 4 -1.12 34.62 -55.16
CA MET A 4 -1.28 33.19 -54.89
C MET A 4 -0.30 32.44 -55.79
N PHE A 5 0.73 31.84 -55.19
CA PHE A 5 1.59 30.87 -55.87
C PHE A 5 0.73 29.66 -56.21
N ALA A 6 0.38 29.50 -57.49
CA ALA A 6 -0.18 28.25 -57.98
C ALA A 6 0.90 27.17 -57.83
N ALA A 7 0.66 26.18 -56.97
CA ALA A 7 1.57 25.05 -56.81
C ALA A 7 1.77 24.39 -58.18
N SER A 8 3.02 24.25 -58.61
CA SER A 8 3.32 23.56 -59.86
C SER A 8 2.86 22.10 -59.76
N LYS A 9 2.48 21.47 -60.89
CA LYS A 9 2.13 20.04 -60.92
C LYS A 9 3.21 19.17 -60.27
N SER A 10 4.48 19.57 -60.40
CA SER A 10 5.63 18.91 -59.79
C SER A 10 5.62 19.01 -58.26
N SER A 11 5.24 20.16 -57.71
CA SER A 11 5.11 20.36 -56.25
C SER A 11 3.98 19.52 -55.65
N LEU A 12 2.85 19.39 -56.37
CA LEU A 12 1.74 18.53 -55.95
C LEU A 12 2.14 17.05 -56.00
N CYS A 13 2.87 16.64 -57.04
CA CYS A 13 3.37 15.28 -57.18
C CYS A 13 4.35 14.91 -56.06
N LEU A 14 5.29 15.80 -55.72
CA LEU A 14 6.20 15.58 -54.59
C LEU A 14 5.46 15.48 -53.26
N ALA A 15 4.46 16.34 -53.01
CA ALA A 15 3.66 16.28 -51.78
C ALA A 15 2.90 14.96 -51.65
N LEU A 16 2.33 14.45 -52.76
CA LEU A 16 1.68 13.14 -52.80
C LEU A 16 2.68 12.00 -52.58
N CYS A 17 3.88 12.08 -53.16
CA CYS A 17 4.94 11.09 -52.93
C CYS A 17 5.39 11.07 -51.47
N PHE A 18 5.59 12.24 -50.84
CA PHE A 18 5.94 12.32 -49.42
C PHE A 18 4.83 11.79 -48.52
N ALA A 19 3.57 12.14 -48.79
CA ALA A 19 2.43 11.59 -48.06
C ALA A 19 2.34 10.06 -48.20
N ALA A 20 2.55 9.52 -49.40
CA ALA A 20 2.56 8.08 -49.64
C ALA A 20 3.73 7.40 -48.91
N LEU A 21 4.94 7.97 -48.96
CA LEU A 21 6.11 7.48 -48.22
C LEU A 21 5.88 7.50 -46.71
N SER A 22 5.28 8.56 -46.17
CA SER A 22 4.94 8.64 -44.74
C SER A 22 3.88 7.61 -44.34
N VAL A 23 2.87 7.36 -45.18
CA VAL A 23 1.87 6.30 -44.93
C VAL A 23 2.48 4.91 -45.02
N LEU A 24 3.37 4.67 -46.00
CA LEU A 24 4.07 3.40 -46.15
C LEU A 24 5.04 3.16 -45.00
N TYR A 25 5.77 4.18 -44.56
CA TYR A 25 6.65 4.12 -43.40
C TYR A 25 5.86 3.88 -42.10
N TYR A 26 4.76 4.60 -41.90
CA TYR A 26 3.85 4.37 -40.76
C TYR A 26 3.32 2.95 -40.74
N ARG A 27 2.84 2.43 -41.88
CA ARG A 27 2.33 1.05 -41.99
C ARG A 27 3.43 0.00 -41.80
N TYR A 28 4.64 0.24 -42.28
CA TYR A 28 5.78 -0.65 -42.06
C TYR A 28 6.15 -0.72 -40.58
N ASN A 29 6.20 0.44 -39.90
CA ASN A 29 6.56 0.53 -38.48
C ASN A 29 5.45 -0.01 -37.56
N ASP A 30 4.18 0.19 -37.93
CA ASP A 30 3.01 -0.38 -37.23
C ASP A 30 3.02 -1.91 -37.31
N PHE A 31 3.46 -2.47 -38.44
CA PHE A 31 3.58 -3.92 -38.64
C PHE A 31 4.71 -4.57 -37.80
N GLU A 32 5.85 -3.90 -37.62
CA GLU A 32 6.90 -4.41 -36.71
C GLU A 32 6.55 -4.23 -35.23
N SER A 33 5.68 -3.27 -34.88
CA SER A 33 5.21 -3.08 -33.50
C SER A 33 4.17 -4.10 -33.03
N ASP A 34 3.66 -4.94 -33.94
CA ASP A 34 2.61 -5.92 -33.64
C ASP A 34 3.17 -7.21 -33.02
N ASP A 35 4.49 -7.47 -33.11
CA ASP A 35 5.09 -8.75 -32.69
C ASP A 35 5.19 -8.88 -31.16
N ALA A 36 5.57 -7.81 -30.45
CA ALA A 36 5.50 -7.76 -28.99
C ALA A 36 4.03 -7.82 -28.54
N ASN A 37 3.20 -6.89 -29.05
CA ASN A 37 1.76 -6.80 -28.79
C ASN A 37 1.01 -8.12 -29.05
N SER A 38 1.49 -8.97 -29.95
CA SER A 38 0.89 -10.27 -30.24
C SER A 38 0.95 -11.22 -29.03
N LEU A 39 2.05 -11.19 -28.27
CA LEU A 39 2.24 -12.05 -27.10
C LEU A 39 1.32 -11.62 -25.96
N GLU A 40 1.28 -10.33 -25.60
CA GLU A 40 0.35 -9.88 -24.55
C GLU A 40 -1.10 -10.10 -24.96
N LYS A 41 -1.46 -9.84 -26.23
CA LYS A 41 -2.81 -10.16 -26.76
C LYS A 41 -3.13 -11.65 -26.59
N ASN A 42 -2.18 -12.53 -26.89
CA ASN A 42 -2.35 -13.98 -26.74
C ASN A 42 -2.50 -14.39 -25.27
N VAL A 43 -1.72 -13.81 -24.36
CA VAL A 43 -1.83 -14.05 -22.91
C VAL A 43 -3.19 -13.57 -22.39
N ILE A 44 -3.60 -12.34 -22.72
CA ILE A 44 -4.90 -11.78 -22.30
C ILE A 44 -6.04 -12.65 -22.83
N LYS A 45 -6.00 -13.05 -24.10
CA LYS A 45 -7.01 -13.93 -24.69
C LYS A 45 -7.07 -15.29 -23.98
N SER A 46 -5.92 -15.85 -23.63
CA SER A 46 -5.84 -17.12 -22.91
C SER A 46 -6.42 -17.00 -21.49
N TRP A 47 -6.10 -15.92 -20.78
CA TRP A 47 -6.67 -15.61 -19.47
C TRP A 47 -8.17 -15.36 -19.52
N ALA A 48 -8.67 -14.64 -20.52
CA ALA A 48 -10.11 -14.40 -20.69
C ALA A 48 -10.90 -15.70 -20.87
N ASN A 49 -10.29 -16.72 -21.49
CA ASN A 49 -10.90 -18.04 -21.64
C ASN A 49 -10.77 -18.93 -20.40
N LEU A 50 -9.72 -18.74 -19.59
CA LEU A 50 -9.39 -19.59 -18.45
C LEU A 50 -10.01 -19.10 -17.13
N ILE A 51 -10.07 -17.78 -16.93
CA ILE A 51 -10.53 -17.17 -15.68
C ILE A 51 -12.06 -17.21 -15.63
N SER A 52 -12.59 -18.18 -14.90
CA SER A 52 -14.00 -18.29 -14.56
C SER A 52 -14.18 -18.41 -13.05
N PRO A 53 -15.25 -17.85 -12.45
CA PRO A 53 -15.55 -18.07 -11.05
C PRO A 53 -15.66 -19.56 -10.70
N PRO A 54 -15.26 -19.98 -9.49
CA PRO A 54 -15.45 -21.36 -9.05
C PRO A 54 -16.95 -21.70 -8.95
N VAL A 55 -17.27 -23.00 -9.06
CA VAL A 55 -18.65 -23.51 -8.96
C VAL A 55 -19.27 -23.16 -7.60
N LYS A 56 -18.48 -23.28 -6.53
CA LYS A 56 -18.86 -22.85 -5.18
C LYS A 56 -18.23 -21.48 -4.91
N GLN A 57 -19.06 -20.48 -4.69
CA GLN A 57 -18.62 -19.12 -4.37
C GLN A 57 -19.03 -18.78 -2.95
N PHE A 58 -18.14 -18.08 -2.24
CA PHE A 58 -18.44 -17.47 -0.96
C PHE A 58 -19.58 -16.45 -1.09
N GLN A 59 -20.42 -16.38 -0.06
CA GLN A 59 -21.60 -15.52 0.01
C GLN A 59 -21.46 -14.46 1.11
N LYS A 60 -20.58 -14.68 2.09
CA LYS A 60 -20.40 -13.81 3.26
C LYS A 60 -18.93 -13.69 3.65
N LEU A 61 -18.35 -12.55 3.28
CA LEU A 61 -16.97 -12.22 3.60
C LEU A 61 -16.90 -11.33 4.85
N ALA A 62 -16.17 -11.76 5.88
CA ALA A 62 -15.74 -10.89 6.97
C ALA A 62 -14.30 -10.41 6.69
N VAL A 63 -14.07 -9.09 6.71
CA VAL A 63 -12.73 -8.51 6.45
C VAL A 63 -12.34 -7.60 7.61
N GLY A 64 -11.09 -7.72 8.05
CA GLY A 64 -10.52 -6.82 9.04
C GLY A 64 -8.98 -6.89 9.05
N ILE A 65 -8.28 -6.09 9.85
CA ILE A 65 -8.87 -5.07 10.72
C ILE A 65 -8.30 -3.67 10.49
N ASN A 66 -7.28 -3.51 9.63
CA ASN A 66 -6.68 -2.21 9.44
C ASN A 66 -7.41 -1.34 8.42
N SER A 67 -7.57 -0.07 8.75
CA SER A 67 -8.06 0.94 7.83
C SER A 67 -7.64 2.33 8.22
N ASN A 68 -7.47 3.17 7.21
CA ASN A 68 -7.08 4.56 7.39
C ASN A 68 -7.52 5.37 6.14
N ILE A 69 -7.23 6.66 6.17
CA ILE A 69 -7.27 7.55 5.01
C ILE A 69 -5.85 7.81 4.55
N ASP A 70 -5.58 7.62 3.27
CA ASP A 70 -4.34 8.06 2.65
C ASP A 70 -4.53 9.46 2.06
N ILE A 71 -3.64 10.38 2.42
CA ILE A 71 -3.53 11.71 1.82
C ILE A 71 -2.22 11.77 1.05
N ILE A 72 -2.30 11.93 -0.27
CA ILE A 72 -1.13 11.96 -1.15
C ILE A 72 -0.83 13.41 -1.52
N VAL A 73 0.40 13.86 -1.27
CA VAL A 73 0.83 15.24 -1.55
C VAL A 73 2.24 15.29 -2.13
N PRO A 74 2.58 16.35 -2.90
CA PRO A 74 3.97 16.64 -3.21
C PRO A 74 4.73 17.03 -1.94
N GLY A 75 5.68 16.18 -1.50
CA GLY A 75 6.34 16.31 -0.21
C GLY A 75 7.07 17.64 -0.02
N VAL A 76 7.82 18.09 -1.05
CA VAL A 76 8.52 19.38 -1.01
C VAL A 76 7.54 20.56 -0.95
N ALA A 77 6.36 20.44 -1.58
CA ALA A 77 5.35 21.49 -1.53
C ALA A 77 4.74 21.60 -0.12
N LEU A 78 4.45 20.48 0.52
CA LEU A 78 3.96 20.46 1.90
C LEU A 78 4.97 21.07 2.88
N LEU A 79 6.24 20.70 2.76
CA LEU A 79 7.30 21.24 3.62
C LEU A 79 7.40 22.78 3.46
N LYS A 80 7.28 23.29 2.23
CA LYS A 80 7.20 24.74 1.99
C LYS A 80 5.96 25.38 2.59
N ALA A 81 4.79 24.74 2.49
CA ALA A 81 3.55 25.24 3.09
C ALA A 81 3.64 25.32 4.63
N LEU A 82 4.37 24.40 5.24
CA LEU A 82 4.70 24.40 6.67
C LEU A 82 5.83 25.38 7.04
N SER A 83 6.36 26.14 6.07
CA SER A 83 7.52 27.03 6.26
C SER A 83 8.79 26.31 6.73
N ILE A 84 8.92 25.03 6.37
CA ILE A 84 10.09 24.21 6.69
C ILE A 84 11.13 24.38 5.58
N LEU A 85 12.35 24.75 6.00
CA LEU A 85 13.50 24.92 5.11
C LEU A 85 14.26 23.59 4.97
N PRO A 86 15.00 23.39 3.86
CA PRO A 86 15.94 22.27 3.76
C PRO A 86 16.99 22.36 4.87
N GLY A 87 17.26 21.24 5.55
CA GLY A 87 18.25 21.17 6.63
C GLY A 87 19.04 19.86 6.61
N GLU A 88 19.28 19.30 7.80
CA GLU A 88 20.09 18.09 7.94
C GLU A 88 19.42 16.86 7.31
N LYS A 89 20.21 15.80 7.07
CA LYS A 89 19.77 14.55 6.42
C LYS A 89 19.89 13.38 7.39
N LYS A 90 19.16 13.45 8.49
CA LYS A 90 19.23 12.48 9.58
C LYS A 90 18.01 11.57 9.56
N ASN A 91 18.22 10.26 9.63
CA ASN A 91 17.14 9.30 9.81
C ASN A 91 16.77 9.22 11.29
N HIS A 92 15.49 9.34 11.59
CA HIS A 92 14.91 9.04 12.90
C HIS A 92 13.95 7.87 12.77
N ASP A 93 13.88 7.01 13.77
CA ASP A 93 13.01 5.82 13.75
C ASP A 93 11.54 6.17 14.06
N ALA A 94 11.30 7.26 14.79
CA ALA A 94 10.00 7.88 15.00
C ALA A 94 10.15 9.41 14.96
N LEU A 95 9.07 10.11 14.65
CA LEU A 95 9.04 11.57 14.54
C LEU A 95 8.24 12.18 15.69
N SER A 96 8.72 13.27 16.25
CA SER A 96 8.07 14.00 17.34
C SER A 96 7.95 15.50 17.07
N SER A 97 8.65 16.00 16.03
CA SER A 97 8.69 17.42 15.68
C SER A 97 8.74 17.66 14.16
N LEU A 98 8.54 18.91 13.75
CA LEU A 98 8.70 19.32 12.36
C LEU A 98 10.16 19.24 11.88
N ASP A 99 11.12 19.43 12.78
CA ASP A 99 12.54 19.30 12.49
C ASP A 99 12.90 17.83 12.20
N GLU A 100 12.40 16.88 12.99
CA GLU A 100 12.62 15.45 12.72
C GLU A 100 11.94 15.01 11.42
N LEU A 101 10.76 15.54 11.10
CA LEU A 101 10.11 15.34 9.80
C LEU A 101 10.97 15.87 8.65
N GLN A 102 11.48 17.10 8.78
CA GLN A 102 12.39 17.71 7.81
C GLN A 102 13.60 16.81 7.57
N GLU A 103 14.29 16.45 8.65
CA GLU A 103 15.54 15.72 8.62
C GLU A 103 15.38 14.33 7.99
N THR A 104 14.32 13.63 8.40
CA THR A 104 14.04 12.28 7.94
C THR A 104 13.58 12.28 6.49
N PHE A 105 12.70 13.21 6.11
CA PHE A 105 12.31 13.38 4.70
C PHE A 105 13.54 13.68 3.84
N ALA A 106 14.41 14.62 4.25
CA ALA A 106 15.63 14.96 3.52
C ALA A 106 16.58 13.77 3.35
N HIS A 107 16.70 12.93 4.39
CA HIS A 107 17.49 11.71 4.35
C HIS A 107 17.04 10.77 3.23
N PHE A 108 15.75 10.41 3.22
CA PHE A 108 15.17 9.47 2.24
C PHE A 108 15.07 10.08 0.85
N PHE A 109 14.67 11.35 0.75
CA PHE A 109 14.65 12.12 -0.49
C PHE A 109 16.01 12.13 -1.18
N SER A 110 17.10 12.34 -0.43
CA SER A 110 18.46 12.36 -0.99
C SER A 110 18.95 11.00 -1.49
N LYS A 111 18.45 9.92 -0.91
CA LYS A 111 18.79 8.53 -1.29
C LYS A 111 17.85 7.97 -2.36
N GLY A 112 16.65 8.53 -2.52
CA GLY A 112 15.60 8.01 -3.39
C GLY A 112 14.98 6.70 -2.88
N SER A 113 15.04 6.46 -1.57
CA SER A 113 14.51 5.24 -0.94
C SER A 113 13.19 5.52 -0.22
N ALA A 114 12.28 4.54 -0.23
CA ALA A 114 11.02 4.63 0.50
C ALA A 114 11.25 4.52 2.01
N ALA A 115 10.38 5.15 2.79
CA ALA A 115 10.32 4.96 4.24
C ALA A 115 8.95 5.34 4.78
N GLU A 116 8.62 4.77 5.93
CA GLU A 116 7.43 5.09 6.71
C GLU A 116 7.83 5.32 8.17
N ARG A 117 7.28 6.38 8.80
CA ARG A 117 7.58 6.72 10.19
C ARG A 117 6.34 7.13 10.97
N SER A 118 6.20 6.57 12.17
CA SER A 118 5.18 7.00 13.10
C SER A 118 5.50 8.40 13.65
N PHE A 119 4.49 9.25 13.74
CA PHE A 119 4.57 10.59 14.32
C PHE A 119 3.94 10.55 15.72
N MET A 120 4.70 10.88 16.76
CA MET A 120 4.32 10.70 18.16
C MET A 120 3.42 11.82 18.68
N ASP A 121 3.70 13.07 18.30
CA ASP A 121 2.92 14.21 18.78
C ASP A 121 1.65 14.43 17.94
N LYS A 122 0.50 14.12 18.54
CA LYS A 122 -0.83 14.27 17.92
C LYS A 122 -1.11 15.70 17.45
N LEU A 123 -0.78 16.70 18.27
CA LEU A 123 -1.14 18.10 18.00
C LEU A 123 -0.30 18.66 16.86
N VAL A 124 0.97 18.31 16.80
CA VAL A 124 1.85 18.65 15.68
C VAL A 124 1.39 17.92 14.42
N TYR A 125 1.06 16.64 14.51
CA TYR A 125 0.57 15.88 13.36
C TYR A 125 -0.73 16.46 12.78
N GLN A 126 -1.68 16.87 13.63
CA GLN A 126 -2.89 17.56 13.19
C GLN A 126 -2.60 18.88 12.46
N LYS A 127 -1.56 19.63 12.88
CA LYS A 127 -1.12 20.83 12.14
C LYS A 127 -0.55 20.49 10.77
N ILE A 128 0.21 19.40 10.66
CA ILE A 128 0.75 18.90 9.39
C ILE A 128 -0.41 18.54 8.44
N ILE A 129 -1.38 17.75 8.92
CA ILE A 129 -2.56 17.38 8.13
C ILE A 129 -3.35 18.61 7.70
N LYS A 130 -3.57 19.58 8.61
CA LYS A 130 -4.25 20.83 8.24
C LYS A 130 -3.49 21.63 7.19
N ALA A 131 -2.16 21.58 7.18
CA ALA A 131 -1.37 22.27 6.16
C ALA A 131 -1.54 21.65 4.77
N THR A 132 -1.92 20.37 4.66
CA THR A 132 -2.21 19.76 3.34
C THR A 132 -3.38 20.46 2.67
N GLU A 133 -4.39 20.92 3.42
CA GLU A 133 -5.56 21.64 2.90
C GLU A 133 -5.20 22.95 2.18
N THR A 134 -3.99 23.50 2.42
CA THR A 134 -3.50 24.68 1.72
C THR A 134 -2.94 24.37 0.33
N LEU A 135 -2.73 23.09 0.02
CA LEU A 135 -2.31 22.61 -1.28
C LEU A 135 -3.55 22.39 -2.16
N ASN A 136 -3.41 22.65 -3.46
CA ASN A 136 -4.51 22.44 -4.40
C ASN A 136 -4.73 20.94 -4.64
N ASN A 137 -6.00 20.53 -4.79
CA ASN A 137 -6.42 19.18 -5.17
C ASN A 137 -5.99 18.07 -4.18
N ILE A 138 -6.23 18.26 -2.88
CA ILE A 138 -6.08 17.16 -1.92
C ILE A 138 -7.17 16.12 -2.18
N GLU A 139 -6.73 14.91 -2.49
CA GLU A 139 -7.58 13.73 -2.61
C GLU A 139 -7.38 12.83 -1.38
N HIS A 140 -8.49 12.28 -0.89
CA HIS A 140 -8.51 11.31 0.19
C HIS A 140 -8.80 9.94 -0.40
N PHE A 141 -7.95 8.97 -0.10
CA PHE A 141 -8.11 7.60 -0.58
C PHE A 141 -8.40 6.66 0.58
N VAL A 142 -9.13 5.58 0.29
CA VAL A 142 -9.28 4.45 1.22
C VAL A 142 -7.91 3.81 1.40
N GLY A 143 -7.39 3.85 2.62
CA GLY A 143 -6.13 3.21 3.00
C GLY A 143 -6.36 2.00 3.90
N GLY A 144 -5.32 1.19 4.04
CA GLY A 144 -5.31 -0.01 4.86
C GLY A 144 -5.77 -1.24 4.09
N ASN A 145 -4.95 -2.29 4.14
CA ASN A 145 -5.14 -3.52 3.38
C ASN A 145 -6.54 -4.11 3.53
N ALA A 146 -7.07 -4.17 4.76
CA ALA A 146 -8.40 -4.74 4.99
C ALA A 146 -9.53 -3.91 4.35
N ALA A 147 -9.49 -2.58 4.48
CA ALA A 147 -10.48 -1.70 3.83
C ALA A 147 -10.37 -1.73 2.30
N LEU A 148 -9.15 -1.78 1.76
CA LEU A 148 -8.89 -1.92 0.32
C LEU A 148 -9.43 -3.25 -0.23
N MET A 149 -9.18 -4.36 0.47
CA MET A 149 -9.71 -5.67 0.10
C MET A 149 -11.24 -5.70 0.17
N ALA A 150 -11.86 -5.14 1.21
CA ALA A 150 -13.31 -5.03 1.32
C ALA A 150 -13.91 -4.20 0.15
N THR A 151 -13.29 -3.07 -0.18
CA THR A 151 -13.70 -2.21 -1.31
C THR A 151 -13.57 -2.95 -2.63
N LYS A 152 -12.43 -3.61 -2.88
CA LYS A 152 -12.18 -4.35 -4.11
C LYS A 152 -13.15 -5.52 -4.25
N ALA A 153 -13.36 -6.30 -3.19
CA ALA A 153 -14.30 -7.40 -3.18
C ALA A 153 -15.73 -6.93 -3.47
N SER A 154 -16.14 -5.79 -2.90
CA SER A 154 -17.46 -5.22 -3.16
C SER A 154 -17.68 -4.85 -4.62
N ASN A 155 -16.63 -4.35 -5.29
CA ASN A 155 -16.72 -3.95 -6.70
C ASN A 155 -16.71 -5.15 -7.64
N LEU A 156 -15.96 -6.21 -7.30
CA LEU A 156 -15.82 -7.41 -8.13
C LEU A 156 -16.96 -8.40 -7.94
N PHE A 157 -17.58 -8.46 -6.75
CA PHE A 157 -18.57 -9.48 -6.39
C PHE A 157 -19.85 -8.84 -5.84
N PRO A 158 -20.76 -8.33 -6.69
CA PRO A 158 -21.96 -7.61 -6.24
C PRO A 158 -22.91 -8.41 -5.33
N ASN A 159 -22.88 -9.74 -5.40
CA ASN A 159 -23.72 -10.63 -4.58
C ASN A 159 -23.06 -11.02 -3.24
N LEU A 160 -21.77 -10.70 -3.05
CA LEU A 160 -21.04 -11.02 -1.84
C LEU A 160 -21.46 -10.06 -0.73
N LYS A 161 -21.97 -10.60 0.38
CA LYS A 161 -22.23 -9.81 1.58
C LYS A 161 -20.91 -9.59 2.29
N ILE A 162 -20.53 -8.33 2.49
CA ILE A 162 -19.26 -7.98 3.11
C ILE A 162 -19.54 -7.31 4.45
N ASN A 163 -18.94 -7.83 5.52
CA ASN A 163 -18.90 -7.20 6.83
C ASN A 163 -17.46 -6.81 7.14
N PHE A 164 -17.19 -5.50 7.09
CA PHE A 164 -15.87 -4.93 7.34
C PHE A 164 -15.83 -4.34 8.75
N VAL A 165 -14.76 -4.66 9.50
CA VAL A 165 -14.47 -4.02 10.79
C VAL A 165 -13.03 -3.54 10.78
N GLY A 166 -12.84 -2.26 11.09
CA GLY A 166 -11.58 -1.57 11.27
C GLY A 166 -11.82 -0.18 11.86
N PRO A 167 -10.79 0.61 12.17
CA PRO A 167 -11.01 1.97 12.67
C PRO A 167 -11.57 2.84 11.54
N VAL A 168 -12.87 3.13 11.60
CA VAL A 168 -13.58 3.89 10.57
C VAL A 168 -14.02 5.24 11.11
N GLY A 169 -13.38 6.31 10.65
CA GLY A 169 -13.84 7.66 10.89
C GLY A 169 -14.85 8.16 9.84
N PRO A 170 -15.34 9.40 9.99
CA PRO A 170 -16.37 9.96 9.12
C PRO A 170 -15.97 10.06 7.63
N ILE A 171 -14.70 10.34 7.33
CA ILE A 171 -14.24 10.46 5.94
C ILE A 171 -14.20 9.08 5.30
N LEU A 172 -13.61 8.09 5.99
CA LEU A 172 -13.53 6.72 5.48
C LEU A 172 -14.92 6.12 5.31
N GLU A 173 -15.85 6.33 6.24
CA GLU A 173 -17.24 5.86 6.11
C GLU A 173 -17.94 6.42 4.85
N ASN A 174 -17.61 7.64 4.46
CA ASN A 174 -18.15 8.25 3.26
C ASN A 174 -17.53 7.69 1.97
N LEU A 175 -16.24 7.36 1.98
CA LEU A 175 -15.53 6.79 0.83
C LEU A 175 -15.82 5.30 0.61
N MET A 176 -16.10 4.55 1.68
CA MET A 176 -16.37 3.12 1.58
C MET A 176 -17.67 2.83 0.79
N PRO A 177 -17.69 1.79 -0.06
CA PRO A 177 -18.89 1.40 -0.81
C PRO A 177 -20.07 1.08 0.12
N LYS A 178 -21.27 1.54 -0.22
CA LYS A 178 -22.48 1.33 0.60
C LYS A 178 -22.93 -0.14 0.72
N SER A 179 -22.45 -0.99 -0.18
CA SER A 179 -22.60 -2.45 -0.14
C SER A 179 -21.73 -3.13 0.94
N VAL A 180 -20.70 -2.45 1.44
CA VAL A 180 -19.89 -2.93 2.56
C VAL A 180 -20.58 -2.55 3.87
N LYS A 181 -20.95 -3.56 4.66
CA LYS A 181 -21.54 -3.33 5.99
C LYS A 181 -20.43 -3.00 6.99
N ILE A 182 -20.56 -1.85 7.63
CA ILE A 182 -19.66 -1.38 8.70
C ILE A 182 -20.47 -1.31 10.01
N PRO A 183 -20.20 -2.18 11.01
CA PRO A 183 -20.88 -2.12 12.29
C PRO A 183 -20.63 -0.81 13.04
N LYS A 184 -21.59 -0.37 13.87
CA LYS A 184 -21.42 0.84 14.69
C LYS A 184 -20.23 0.76 15.65
N SER A 185 -19.90 -0.44 16.13
CA SER A 185 -18.72 -0.70 16.97
C SER A 185 -17.38 -0.43 16.26
N SER A 186 -17.39 -0.36 14.93
CA SER A 186 -16.22 -0.05 14.10
C SER A 186 -15.95 1.46 13.98
N ARG A 187 -16.92 2.29 14.38
CA ARG A 187 -16.86 3.74 14.15
C ARG A 187 -16.02 4.43 15.23
N ILE A 188 -15.05 5.21 14.79
CA ILE A 188 -14.21 6.07 15.65
C ILE A 188 -14.48 7.54 15.34
N PRO A 189 -14.23 8.46 16.29
CA PRO A 189 -14.60 9.86 16.13
C PRO A 189 -13.77 10.62 15.08
N GLN A 190 -12.56 10.16 14.76
CA GLN A 190 -11.64 10.78 13.81
C GLN A 190 -10.98 9.68 12.99
N ASP A 191 -10.81 9.90 11.69
CA ASP A 191 -10.07 8.97 10.82
C ASP A 191 -8.61 8.90 11.23
N GLU A 192 -8.02 7.70 11.13
CA GLU A 192 -6.57 7.55 11.12
C GLU A 192 -6.06 8.01 9.75
N VAL A 193 -5.08 8.92 9.72
CA VAL A 193 -4.63 9.56 8.48
C VAL A 193 -3.16 9.24 8.25
N HIS A 194 -2.86 8.64 7.09
CA HIS A 194 -1.52 8.38 6.60
C HIS A 194 -1.18 9.42 5.55
N LEU A 195 -0.12 10.17 5.79
CA LEU A 195 0.36 11.20 4.89
C LEU A 195 1.45 10.61 4.00
N ILE A 196 1.20 10.57 2.69
CA ILE A 196 2.12 10.09 1.67
C ILE A 196 2.72 11.32 0.96
N MET A 197 3.98 11.58 1.25
CA MET A 197 4.76 12.69 0.69
C MET A 197 5.58 12.20 -0.51
N GLU A 198 5.07 12.41 -1.72
CA GLU A 198 5.73 11.98 -2.96
C GLU A 198 6.78 13.00 -3.44
N TYR A 199 7.79 12.49 -4.13
CA TYR A 199 8.77 13.30 -4.83
C TYR A 199 9.19 12.65 -6.15
N LYS A 200 9.49 13.47 -7.15
CA LYS A 200 9.81 13.03 -8.51
C LYS A 200 11.32 12.88 -8.72
N VAL A 201 11.70 12.09 -9.73
CA VAL A 201 13.09 12.05 -10.22
C VAL A 201 13.56 13.47 -10.55
N GLY A 202 14.72 13.87 -10.04
CA GLY A 202 15.31 15.18 -10.30
C GLY A 202 14.63 16.35 -9.60
N GLU A 203 13.61 16.10 -8.77
CA GLU A 203 13.01 17.15 -7.94
C GLU A 203 14.05 17.71 -6.98
N LYS A 204 14.04 19.04 -6.77
CA LYS A 204 15.02 19.75 -5.95
C LYS A 204 14.41 20.32 -4.69
N TRP A 205 15.14 20.18 -3.59
CA TRP A 205 14.86 20.87 -2.34
C TRP A 205 16.19 21.32 -1.71
N GLY A 206 16.43 22.64 -1.73
CA GLY A 206 17.75 23.21 -1.42
C GLY A 206 18.82 22.74 -2.40
N SER A 207 19.96 22.28 -1.87
CA SER A 207 21.06 21.70 -2.65
C SER A 207 20.86 20.21 -2.99
N THR A 208 19.77 19.59 -2.53
CA THR A 208 19.51 18.15 -2.72
C THR A 208 18.58 17.92 -3.90
N SER A 209 18.84 16.85 -4.64
CA SER A 209 17.98 16.37 -5.72
C SER A 209 17.65 14.90 -5.50
N ALA A 210 16.39 14.51 -5.74
CA ALA A 210 15.99 13.10 -5.64
C ALA A 210 16.53 12.30 -6.85
N PRO A 211 17.25 11.18 -6.63
CA PRO A 211 17.82 10.38 -7.72
C PRO A 211 16.76 9.52 -8.42
N VAL A 212 15.67 9.16 -7.72
CA VAL A 212 14.52 8.43 -8.27
C VAL A 212 13.22 9.02 -7.74
N ALA A 213 12.09 8.74 -8.42
CA ALA A 213 10.78 9.05 -7.89
C ALA A 213 10.44 8.06 -6.78
N ASN A 214 10.03 8.57 -5.63
CA ASN A 214 9.63 7.74 -4.49
C ASN A 214 8.73 8.54 -3.55
N ARG A 215 8.42 7.96 -2.39
CA ARG A 215 7.54 8.54 -1.38
C ARG A 215 8.08 8.35 0.03
N PHE A 216 7.76 9.28 0.90
CA PHE A 216 7.95 9.19 2.34
C PHE A 216 6.58 9.19 3.01
N ILE A 217 6.33 8.24 3.91
CA ILE A 217 5.03 8.09 4.58
C ILE A 217 5.19 8.44 6.06
N THR A 218 4.22 9.15 6.62
CA THR A 218 4.14 9.34 8.07
C THR A 218 2.71 9.32 8.57
N SER A 219 2.50 8.82 9.78
CA SER A 219 1.17 8.67 10.38
C SER A 219 1.21 8.79 11.90
N HIS A 220 0.18 9.38 12.50
CA HIS A 220 -0.11 9.25 13.92
C HIS A 220 -1.26 8.25 14.10
N ASP A 221 -1.00 6.99 13.78
CA ASP A 221 -2.02 5.94 13.75
C ASP A 221 -1.98 5.08 15.03
N ILE A 222 -2.82 5.42 15.99
CA ILE A 222 -2.86 4.73 17.28
C ILE A 222 -3.84 3.56 17.25
N SER A 223 -4.95 3.69 16.52
CA SER A 223 -6.00 2.69 16.49
C SER A 223 -5.53 1.40 15.82
N ASN A 224 -4.85 1.50 14.68
CA ASN A 224 -4.33 0.32 13.99
C ASN A 224 -3.10 -0.24 14.71
N ALA A 225 -2.20 0.61 15.22
CA ALA A 225 -1.02 0.16 15.96
C ALA A 225 -1.37 -0.65 17.21
N LYS A 226 -2.48 -0.32 17.89
CA LYS A 226 -3.00 -1.07 19.03
C LYS A 226 -4.01 -2.15 18.66
N ILE A 227 -4.36 -2.27 17.38
CA ILE A 227 -5.33 -3.26 16.89
C ILE A 227 -6.63 -3.17 17.70
N ILE A 228 -7.14 -1.96 17.93
CA ILE A 228 -8.30 -1.74 18.84
C ILE A 228 -9.61 -2.38 18.33
N MET A 229 -9.63 -2.79 17.06
CA MET A 229 -10.80 -3.36 16.39
C MET A 229 -10.82 -4.88 16.35
N LEU A 230 -9.89 -5.55 17.05
CA LEU A 230 -9.85 -7.01 17.11
C LEU A 230 -11.11 -7.59 17.74
N GLU A 231 -11.45 -7.16 18.95
CA GLU A 231 -12.61 -7.67 19.67
C GLU A 231 -13.92 -7.34 18.94
N PRO A 232 -14.17 -6.09 18.50
CA PRO A 232 -15.32 -5.78 17.65
C PRO A 232 -15.42 -6.64 16.38
N PHE A 233 -14.28 -6.99 15.77
CA PHE A 233 -14.25 -7.83 14.58
C PHE A 233 -14.74 -9.25 14.89
N PHE A 234 -14.20 -9.89 15.92
CA PHE A 234 -14.61 -11.24 16.31
C PHE A 234 -16.02 -11.33 16.91
N GLU A 235 -16.46 -10.31 17.64
CA GLU A 235 -17.85 -10.18 18.05
C GLU A 235 -18.79 -10.11 16.83
N SER A 236 -18.39 -9.37 15.78
CA SER A 236 -19.17 -9.27 14.55
C SER A 236 -19.22 -10.60 13.78
N ILE A 237 -18.15 -11.41 13.82
CA ILE A 237 -18.07 -12.72 13.17
C ILE A 237 -19.15 -13.66 13.74
N ALA A 238 -19.32 -13.69 15.08
CA ALA A 238 -20.32 -14.54 15.73
C ALA A 238 -21.75 -14.24 15.23
N ALA A 239 -22.08 -12.96 15.04
CA ALA A 239 -23.38 -12.54 14.53
C ALA A 239 -23.52 -12.71 13.01
N PHE A 240 -22.45 -12.47 12.25
CA PHE A 240 -22.48 -12.45 10.78
C PHE A 240 -22.43 -13.86 10.17
N GLN A 241 -21.71 -14.78 10.82
CA GLN A 241 -21.45 -16.15 10.36
C GLN A 241 -20.91 -16.17 8.92
N PRO A 242 -19.68 -15.66 8.71
CA PRO A 242 -19.06 -15.63 7.38
C PRO A 242 -18.72 -17.04 6.88
N ASP A 243 -18.56 -17.16 5.57
CA ASP A 243 -17.99 -18.36 4.93
C ASP A 243 -16.54 -18.12 4.44
N LEU A 244 -16.03 -16.90 4.57
CA LEU A 244 -14.61 -16.55 4.41
C LEU A 244 -14.24 -15.41 5.37
N ILE A 245 -13.08 -15.53 6.02
CA ILE A 245 -12.48 -14.48 6.84
C ILE A 245 -11.18 -14.02 6.17
N VAL A 246 -11.00 -12.71 6.07
CA VAL A 246 -9.75 -12.08 5.64
C VAL A 246 -9.24 -11.18 6.76
N LEU A 247 -7.99 -11.40 7.19
CA LEU A 247 -7.31 -10.65 8.23
C LEU A 247 -6.06 -9.95 7.65
N SER A 248 -5.86 -8.68 7.97
CA SER A 248 -4.64 -7.92 7.70
C SER A 248 -4.42 -6.83 8.75
N GLY A 249 -3.24 -6.23 8.74
CA GLY A 249 -2.86 -5.13 9.63
C GLY A 249 -2.01 -5.54 10.83
N LEU A 250 -1.64 -6.81 10.96
CA LEU A 250 -0.80 -7.27 12.08
C LEU A 250 0.58 -6.58 12.09
N GLN A 251 1.11 -6.23 10.92
CA GLN A 251 2.38 -5.53 10.76
C GLN A 251 2.43 -4.14 11.41
N ILE A 252 1.28 -3.50 11.61
CA ILE A 252 1.24 -2.12 12.14
C ILE A 252 1.66 -2.12 13.62
N MET A 253 1.58 -3.28 14.28
CA MET A 253 2.11 -3.49 15.62
C MET A 253 3.65 -3.47 15.68
N ASP A 254 4.37 -3.42 14.55
CA ASP A 254 5.84 -3.23 14.52
C ASP A 254 6.29 -1.98 15.30
N SER A 255 5.39 -1.00 15.46
CA SER A 255 5.60 0.21 16.27
C SER A 255 5.44 0.02 17.79
N GLN A 256 4.96 -1.15 18.24
CA GLN A 256 4.66 -1.44 19.64
C GLN A 256 5.80 -2.21 20.32
N SER A 257 5.73 -2.33 21.65
CA SER A 257 6.72 -3.14 22.38
C SER A 257 6.58 -4.62 22.02
N PRO A 258 7.67 -5.41 22.08
CA PRO A 258 7.61 -6.85 21.84
C PRO A 258 6.60 -7.59 22.73
N GLU A 259 6.47 -7.17 23.98
CA GLU A 259 5.52 -7.75 24.94
C GLU A 259 4.08 -7.52 24.48
N PHE A 260 3.76 -6.30 24.03
CA PHE A 260 2.45 -5.98 23.48
C PHE A 260 2.16 -6.82 22.25
N PHE A 261 3.12 -6.90 21.31
CA PHE A 261 2.96 -7.68 20.09
C PHE A 261 2.67 -9.16 20.39
N HIS A 262 3.46 -9.79 21.28
CA HIS A 262 3.28 -11.20 21.62
C HIS A 262 1.91 -11.47 22.26
N GLN A 263 1.52 -10.65 23.26
CA GLN A 263 0.22 -10.79 23.92
C GLN A 263 -0.95 -10.59 22.94
N ARG A 264 -0.82 -9.60 22.05
CA ARG A 264 -1.87 -9.31 21.08
C ARG A 264 -1.99 -10.41 20.04
N LEU A 265 -0.87 -10.94 19.55
CA LEU A 265 -0.87 -12.08 18.62
C LEU A 265 -1.47 -13.34 19.25
N ASP A 266 -1.19 -13.60 20.54
CA ASP A 266 -1.84 -14.70 21.28
C ASP A 266 -3.35 -14.53 21.36
N THR A 267 -3.81 -13.30 21.56
CA THR A 267 -5.24 -12.97 21.55
C THR A 267 -5.86 -13.25 20.17
N VAL A 268 -5.19 -12.84 19.08
CA VAL A 268 -5.64 -13.11 17.70
C VAL A 268 -5.81 -14.62 17.48
N VAL A 269 -4.80 -15.42 17.85
CA VAL A 269 -4.83 -16.88 17.67
C VAL A 269 -5.94 -17.51 18.50
N SER A 270 -6.10 -17.10 19.76
CA SER A 270 -7.17 -17.60 20.63
C SER A 270 -8.57 -17.29 20.09
N LEU A 271 -8.77 -16.10 19.50
CA LEU A 271 -10.03 -15.73 18.86
C LEU A 271 -10.26 -16.50 17.56
N LEU A 272 -9.22 -16.73 16.76
CA LEU A 272 -9.31 -17.55 15.54
C LEU A 272 -9.69 -19.01 15.86
N GLN A 273 -9.21 -19.58 16.96
CA GLN A 273 -9.58 -20.92 17.40
C GLN A 273 -11.07 -21.06 17.78
N GLN A 274 -11.76 -19.94 18.01
CA GLN A 274 -13.22 -19.93 18.27
C GLN A 274 -14.04 -19.87 16.98
N VAL A 275 -13.41 -19.60 15.84
CA VAL A 275 -14.06 -19.64 14.53
C VAL A 275 -14.34 -21.10 14.14
N PRO A 276 -15.51 -21.43 13.54
CA PRO A 276 -15.76 -22.76 13.04
C PRO A 276 -14.66 -23.25 12.08
N ALA A 277 -14.12 -24.44 12.32
CA ALA A 277 -12.96 -24.98 11.58
C ALA A 277 -13.16 -25.13 10.06
N ASN A 278 -14.41 -25.08 9.57
CA ASN A 278 -14.74 -25.13 8.15
C ASN A 278 -14.73 -23.75 7.45
N VAL A 279 -14.54 -22.66 8.20
CA VAL A 279 -14.45 -21.31 7.65
C VAL A 279 -12.98 -21.00 7.36
N PRO A 280 -12.56 -20.86 6.09
CA PRO A 280 -11.19 -20.51 5.75
C PRO A 280 -10.84 -19.11 6.25
N VAL A 281 -9.61 -18.98 6.73
CA VAL A 281 -9.02 -17.70 7.18
C VAL A 281 -7.84 -17.37 6.26
N HIS A 282 -7.91 -16.24 5.57
CA HIS A 282 -6.81 -15.70 4.79
C HIS A 282 -6.11 -14.60 5.58
N LEU A 283 -4.79 -14.71 5.74
CA LEU A 283 -3.94 -13.69 6.36
C LEU A 283 -3.13 -12.96 5.29
N GLU A 284 -3.39 -11.67 5.11
CA GLU A 284 -2.60 -10.81 4.22
C GLU A 284 -1.48 -10.14 5.03
N LEU A 285 -0.24 -10.51 4.74
CA LEU A 285 0.98 -9.94 5.29
C LEU A 285 1.52 -8.85 4.37
N ALA A 286 1.96 -7.74 4.95
CA ALA A 286 2.58 -6.66 4.21
C ALA A 286 3.55 -5.89 5.11
N SER A 287 4.56 -5.25 4.52
CA SER A 287 5.44 -4.24 5.14
C SER A 287 5.99 -4.63 6.52
N MET A 288 6.35 -5.89 6.70
CA MET A 288 6.96 -6.38 7.94
C MET A 288 8.45 -6.03 7.96
N ALA A 289 8.95 -5.50 9.07
CA ALA A 289 10.38 -5.20 9.24
C ALA A 289 11.00 -5.90 10.45
N ASN A 290 10.19 -6.19 11.49
CA ASN A 290 10.69 -6.80 12.72
C ASN A 290 10.78 -8.34 12.60
N ARG A 291 12.01 -8.87 12.64
CA ARG A 291 12.27 -10.31 12.52
C ARG A 291 11.67 -11.15 13.62
N ASP A 292 11.69 -10.66 14.85
CA ASP A 292 11.11 -11.39 15.99
C ASP A 292 9.60 -11.50 15.82
N PHE A 293 8.97 -10.45 15.31
CA PHE A 293 7.52 -10.44 15.07
C PHE A 293 7.15 -11.38 13.93
N VAL A 294 7.92 -11.36 12.85
CA VAL A 294 7.78 -12.32 11.73
C VAL A 294 7.92 -13.76 12.23
N LYS A 295 8.89 -14.04 13.11
CA LYS A 295 9.08 -15.39 13.67
C LYS A 295 7.84 -15.86 14.44
N HIS A 296 7.26 -14.98 15.26
CA HIS A 296 6.05 -15.28 16.01
C HIS A 296 4.81 -15.45 15.11
N ILE A 297 4.69 -14.68 14.03
CA ILE A 297 3.65 -14.88 13.03
C ILE A 297 3.78 -16.27 12.38
N ILE A 298 4.98 -16.68 11.97
CA ILE A 298 5.23 -18.02 11.42
C ILE A 298 4.80 -19.09 12.45
N ASP A 299 5.31 -18.99 13.69
CA ASP A 299 5.11 -20.02 14.69
C ASP A 299 3.65 -20.16 15.12
N LYS A 300 2.91 -19.04 15.23
CA LYS A 300 1.54 -19.06 15.76
C LYS A 300 0.48 -18.98 14.68
N MET A 301 0.57 -18.01 13.76
CA MET A 301 -0.49 -17.79 12.77
C MET A 301 -0.51 -18.87 11.70
N PHE A 302 0.65 -19.30 11.17
CA PHE A 302 0.66 -20.29 10.09
C PHE A 302 0.31 -21.70 10.61
N GLN A 303 0.62 -21.99 11.87
CA GLN A 303 0.34 -23.29 12.47
C GLN A 303 -1.08 -23.40 13.02
N HIS A 304 -1.65 -22.30 13.52
CA HIS A 304 -2.88 -22.35 14.34
C HIS A 304 -3.98 -21.37 13.93
N GLY A 305 -3.71 -20.41 13.04
CA GLY A 305 -4.63 -19.31 12.75
C GLY A 305 -5.14 -19.23 11.30
N ALA A 306 -4.25 -19.34 10.32
CA ALA A 306 -4.55 -19.05 8.92
C ALA A 306 -4.60 -20.32 8.06
N THR A 307 -5.59 -20.39 7.16
CA THR A 307 -5.71 -21.44 6.12
C THR A 307 -5.03 -21.03 4.82
N SER A 308 -4.86 -19.72 4.60
CA SER A 308 -4.23 -19.13 3.43
C SER A 308 -3.43 -17.90 3.84
N VAL A 309 -2.35 -17.61 3.12
CA VAL A 309 -1.50 -16.44 3.35
C VAL A 309 -1.27 -15.72 2.02
N GLY A 310 -1.35 -14.39 2.04
CA GLY A 310 -0.96 -13.50 0.94
C GLY A 310 0.21 -12.61 1.36
N LEU A 311 1.14 -12.36 0.43
CA LEU A 311 2.40 -11.64 0.64
C LEU A 311 3.10 -11.33 -0.69
N ASN A 312 4.01 -10.35 -0.71
CA ASN A 312 4.87 -10.07 -1.88
C ASN A 312 6.28 -10.66 -1.73
N GLU A 313 7.16 -10.38 -2.70
CA GLU A 313 8.54 -10.89 -2.73
C GLU A 313 9.43 -10.43 -1.56
N GLN A 314 9.19 -9.23 -1.00
CA GLN A 314 9.93 -8.68 0.13
C GLN A 314 9.57 -9.44 1.41
N GLU A 315 8.27 -9.61 1.69
CA GLU A 315 7.83 -10.42 2.83
C GLU A 315 8.23 -11.89 2.66
N LEU A 316 8.17 -12.44 1.45
CA LEU A 316 8.64 -13.81 1.18
C LEU A 316 10.13 -13.97 1.50
N GLY A 317 10.95 -13.00 1.06
CA GLY A 317 12.37 -12.99 1.36
C GLY A 317 12.65 -12.92 2.85
N LEU A 318 11.95 -12.05 3.58
CA LEU A 318 12.10 -11.93 5.03
C LEU A 318 11.64 -13.19 5.77
N LEU A 319 10.51 -13.78 5.38
CA LEU A 319 10.03 -15.05 5.92
C LEU A 319 11.01 -16.19 5.67
N SER A 320 11.64 -16.24 4.50
CA SER A 320 12.67 -17.24 4.22
C SER A 320 13.86 -17.08 5.16
N VAL A 321 14.38 -15.87 5.35
CA VAL A 321 15.51 -15.65 6.26
C VAL A 321 15.15 -15.94 7.72
N VAL A 322 13.97 -15.52 8.18
CA VAL A 322 13.55 -15.71 9.58
C VAL A 322 13.14 -17.15 9.87
N GLY A 323 12.53 -17.82 8.89
CA GLY A 323 12.04 -19.19 9.00
C GLY A 323 13.07 -20.27 8.66
N ASN A 324 14.33 -19.90 8.36
CA ASN A 324 15.35 -20.81 7.81
C ASN A 324 14.87 -21.54 6.54
N GLY A 325 14.22 -20.80 5.65
CA GLY A 325 13.66 -21.28 4.39
C GLY A 325 14.67 -21.34 3.24
N PRO A 326 14.22 -21.79 2.04
CA PRO A 326 15.07 -21.89 0.86
C PRO A 326 15.63 -20.54 0.42
N HIS A 327 16.87 -20.55 -0.08
CA HIS A 327 17.53 -19.37 -0.67
C HIS A 327 17.78 -18.20 0.29
N GLN A 328 17.71 -18.41 1.62
CA GLN A 328 18.03 -17.36 2.61
C GLN A 328 19.42 -16.73 2.42
N ASP A 329 20.41 -17.51 1.93
CA ASP A 329 21.78 -17.05 1.69
C ASP A 329 21.89 -16.11 0.48
N LEU A 330 20.87 -16.09 -0.39
CA LEU A 330 20.82 -15.22 -1.58
C LEU A 330 20.24 -13.83 -1.27
N ILE A 331 19.89 -13.55 -0.01
CA ILE A 331 19.33 -12.25 0.42
C ILE A 331 20.24 -11.61 1.49
N PRO A 332 21.49 -11.22 1.15
CA PRO A 332 22.47 -10.78 2.15
C PRO A 332 22.04 -9.53 2.92
N ALA A 333 21.24 -8.66 2.29
CA ALA A 333 20.72 -7.44 2.89
C ALA A 333 19.74 -7.71 4.06
N LEU A 334 19.15 -8.90 4.10
CA LEU A 334 18.23 -9.35 5.15
C LEU A 334 18.83 -10.46 6.01
N SER A 335 20.06 -10.91 5.78
CA SER A 335 20.76 -11.84 6.68
C SER A 335 21.15 -11.12 7.97
N PRO A 336 21.26 -11.81 9.13
CA PRO A 336 21.87 -11.21 10.30
C PRO A 336 23.30 -10.83 9.92
N LYS A 337 23.69 -9.55 10.09
CA LYS A 337 25.14 -9.27 10.16
C LYS A 337 25.63 -10.06 11.36
N GLU A 338 26.55 -10.99 11.14
CA GLU A 338 27.33 -11.56 12.23
C GLU A 338 27.82 -10.39 13.09
N ASP A 339 27.56 -10.51 14.39
CA ASP A 339 28.05 -9.63 15.41
C ASP A 339 29.58 -9.58 15.30
N LEU A 340 30.11 -8.56 14.63
CA LEU A 340 31.53 -8.22 14.66
C LEU A 340 31.82 -7.53 16.00
N SER A 341 31.55 -8.23 17.10
CA SER A 341 32.10 -7.93 18.41
C SER A 341 32.85 -9.16 18.93
N GLY A 342 34.17 -9.04 19.04
CA GLY A 342 34.97 -9.92 19.90
C GLY A 342 35.78 -11.03 19.23
N LYS A 343 36.71 -10.68 18.33
CA LYS A 343 38.02 -11.35 18.30
C LYS A 343 39.13 -10.30 18.36
N ALA A 344 39.52 -9.99 19.60
CA ALA A 344 40.89 -9.71 20.00
C ALA A 344 41.10 -10.42 21.33
#